data_AF-A0AA44WT56-F1
#
_entry.id   AF-A0AA44WT56-F1
#
_cell.length_a   1.000
_cell.length_b   1.000
_cell.length_c   1.000
_cell.angle_alpha   90.00
_cell.angle_beta   90.00
_cell.angle_gamma   90.00
#
_symmetry.space_group_name_H-M   'P 1'
#
loop_
_entity.id
_entity.type
_entity.pdbx_description
1 polymer ?
#
loop_
_entity_poly.entity_id
_entity_poly.type
_entity_poly.pdbx_seq_one_letter_code
_entity_poly.pdbx_strand_id
1 'polypeptide(L)'
;MSGSHLGLSRHGWLRRFFSNPRDKTGIMDTSDAYRQALERSTTLDTPTEWADESHDVPVARGINRAGCEQWLRDMCFPADDATWNRIKMKWISFLSATSMMPDVALAPNRKAVQFTSGDGRLVDSIEKRFSTDRFHRKVVQASFWADSGLEGLEALAERWPGIAWTALNAADEGRRGQEFQTLAAIWDLGRRRRYQAVLTSMLGFLLYCHEDGALHDLGLQLDQDQQDDLIDLEQGVSVSMMEQRTLRWNKPSALDGVWAVTEQLLVKAMNRRGSTAQNNPLLWWVAIMTKSALEGGTDFISSGRFNMNPMPMDLDLRGRAEALVHYGKILMLNTAFISWNPDRDSFAEVEGDLNLVDNEWLNVEVSHHLDVSPILKVRNIMYSYTHKLSRKQPCTRRG
;
A
#
# COMPACT_ATOMS: atom_id res chain seq x y z
N MET A 1 -19.31 19.12 -46.70
CA MET A 1 -18.23 18.39 -47.40
C MET A 1 -16.92 19.08 -47.07
N SER A 2 -15.92 18.30 -46.60
CA SER A 2 -14.45 18.57 -46.63
C SER A 2 -13.94 19.88 -45.99
N GLY A 3 -12.94 19.95 -45.12
CA GLY A 3 -11.87 19.03 -44.74
C GLY A 3 -10.63 19.87 -44.35
N SER A 4 -10.17 19.73 -43.09
CA SER A 4 -8.77 19.61 -42.62
C SER A 4 -7.63 20.44 -43.25
N HIS A 5 -6.88 21.24 -42.46
CA HIS A 5 -5.61 20.86 -41.79
C HIS A 5 -4.68 22.03 -41.33
N LEU A 6 -4.30 21.93 -40.04
CA LEU A 6 -2.95 22.07 -39.43
C LEU A 6 -2.21 23.41 -39.30
N GLY A 7 -1.74 23.63 -38.06
CA GLY A 7 -0.71 24.59 -37.67
C GLY A 7 -0.46 24.61 -36.16
N LEU A 8 -0.17 23.45 -35.54
CA LEU A 8 0.26 23.33 -34.14
C LEU A 8 1.74 23.75 -34.01
N SER A 9 2.00 24.83 -33.27
CA SER A 9 3.33 25.12 -32.72
C SER A 9 3.32 24.86 -31.22
N ARG A 10 3.92 23.73 -30.83
CA ARG A 10 4.40 23.45 -29.47
C ARG A 10 5.50 24.46 -29.11
N HIS A 11 5.74 24.66 -27.81
CA HIS A 11 6.78 25.48 -27.14
C HIS A 11 6.28 26.85 -26.64
N GLY A 12 5.85 26.90 -25.37
CA GLY A 12 5.57 28.20 -24.75
C GLY A 12 5.00 28.26 -23.32
N TRP A 13 4.81 27.14 -22.59
CA TRP A 13 4.07 27.19 -21.31
C TRP A 13 4.72 26.53 -20.08
N LEU A 14 6.02 26.19 -20.11
CA LEU A 14 6.69 25.49 -18.99
C LEU A 14 7.85 26.24 -18.30
N ARG A 15 7.86 27.57 -18.27
CA ARG A 15 8.86 28.33 -17.48
C ARG A 15 8.28 29.55 -16.77
N ARG A 16 7.44 29.35 -15.76
CA ARG A 16 7.08 30.41 -14.81
C ARG A 16 6.45 29.94 -13.49
N PHE A 17 7.00 28.92 -12.82
CA PHE A 17 6.54 28.55 -11.47
C PHE A 17 7.65 28.04 -10.53
N PHE A 18 8.86 28.59 -10.62
CA PHE A 18 9.85 28.43 -9.56
C PHE A 18 10.43 29.77 -9.18
N SER A 19 9.78 30.44 -8.22
CA SER A 19 10.36 31.41 -7.29
C SER A 19 9.21 31.97 -6.44
N ASN A 20 8.93 31.34 -5.29
CA ASN A 20 8.22 32.03 -4.21
C ASN A 20 9.15 32.06 -2.98
N PRO A 21 9.76 33.21 -2.67
CA PRO A 21 10.63 33.34 -1.51
C PRO A 21 9.78 33.72 -0.30
N ARG A 22 9.37 32.75 0.51
CA ARG A 22 9.18 32.92 1.96
C ARG A 22 9.57 31.65 2.69
N ASP A 23 10.86 31.58 2.98
CA ASP A 23 11.36 30.94 4.19
C ASP A 23 10.57 31.43 5.40
N LYS A 24 9.74 30.53 5.94
CA LYS A 24 9.71 30.26 7.37
C LYS A 24 9.80 28.75 7.53
N THR A 25 11.04 28.29 7.55
CA THR A 25 11.48 27.05 8.18
C THR A 25 10.57 26.70 9.35
N GLY A 26 9.93 25.54 9.25
CA GLY A 26 9.13 24.95 10.30
C GLY A 26 9.98 24.68 11.54
N ILE A 27 9.90 25.59 12.49
CA ILE A 27 9.94 25.26 13.92
C ILE A 27 8.51 25.45 14.39
N MET A 28 7.92 24.38 14.87
CA MET A 28 6.58 24.38 15.44
C MET A 28 6.55 25.41 16.57
N ASP A 29 5.61 26.34 16.51
CA ASP A 29 5.11 26.97 17.72
C ASP A 29 4.46 25.84 18.53
N THR A 30 5.14 25.39 19.57
CA THR A 30 4.69 24.35 20.51
C THR A 30 3.54 24.89 21.35
N SER A 31 2.45 25.27 20.68
CA SER A 31 1.27 25.79 21.33
C SER A 31 0.68 24.69 22.21
N ASP A 32 0.22 25.06 23.40
CA ASP A 32 -0.44 24.13 24.30
C ASP A 32 -1.64 23.43 23.63
N ALA A 33 -2.27 24.09 22.66
CA ALA A 33 -3.34 23.53 21.83
C ALA A 33 -2.88 22.31 21.02
N TYR A 34 -1.71 22.37 20.35
CA TYR A 34 -1.18 21.21 19.61
C TYR A 34 -0.89 20.05 20.56
N ARG A 35 -0.26 20.33 21.71
CA ARG A 35 0.10 19.29 22.69
C ARG A 35 -1.16 18.60 23.25
N GLN A 36 -2.18 19.37 23.60
CA GLN A 36 -3.45 18.84 24.09
C GLN A 36 -4.20 18.04 23.01
N ALA A 37 -4.20 18.51 21.76
CA ALA A 37 -4.82 17.80 20.65
C ALA A 37 -4.14 16.45 20.39
N LEU A 38 -2.79 16.43 20.44
CA LEU A 38 -2.01 15.22 20.27
C LEU A 38 -2.28 14.23 21.41
N GLU A 39 -2.27 14.69 22.66
CA GLU A 39 -2.57 13.86 23.83
C GLU A 39 -3.95 13.21 23.72
N ARG A 40 -5.00 13.98 23.38
CA ARG A 40 -6.35 13.45 23.17
C ARG A 40 -6.43 12.42 22.04
N SER A 41 -5.64 12.63 20.97
CA SER A 41 -5.66 11.76 19.79
C SER A 41 -4.90 10.46 19.97
N THR A 42 -4.17 10.29 21.09
CA THR A 42 -3.23 9.19 21.32
C THR A 42 -3.46 8.46 22.65
N THR A 43 -4.57 8.73 23.35
CA THR A 43 -4.90 8.07 24.63
C THR A 43 -5.13 6.57 24.49
N LEU A 44 -5.00 5.82 25.58
CA LEU A 44 -5.11 4.35 25.55
C LEU A 44 -6.49 3.86 25.07
N ASP A 45 -7.55 4.61 25.37
CA ASP A 45 -8.94 4.29 24.98
C ASP A 45 -9.32 4.80 23.58
N THR A 46 -8.34 5.31 22.83
CA THR A 46 -8.58 5.85 21.49
C THR A 46 -8.96 4.73 20.52
N PRO A 47 -10.10 4.84 19.81
CA PRO A 47 -10.52 3.83 18.84
C PRO A 47 -9.57 3.80 17.64
N THR A 48 -9.34 2.60 17.12
CA THR A 48 -8.58 2.38 15.87
C THR A 48 -9.52 1.94 14.76
N GLU A 49 -9.02 1.86 13.52
CA GLU A 49 -9.81 1.33 12.40
C GLU A 49 -10.11 -0.18 12.55
N TRP A 50 -9.42 -0.85 13.46
CA TRP A 50 -9.36 -2.31 13.59
C TRP A 50 -10.00 -2.76 14.91
N ALA A 51 -11.25 -3.20 14.87
CA ALA A 51 -12.02 -3.53 16.09
C ALA A 51 -11.46 -4.73 16.89
N ASP A 52 -10.70 -5.60 16.24
CA ASP A 52 -10.07 -6.79 16.81
C ASP A 52 -8.56 -6.61 17.10
N GLU A 53 -8.05 -5.38 16.99
CA GLU A 53 -6.64 -5.09 17.17
C GLU A 53 -6.21 -5.17 18.63
N SER A 54 -5.08 -5.87 18.87
CA SER A 54 -4.46 -5.84 20.18
C SER A 54 -3.80 -4.48 20.39
N HIS A 55 -4.19 -3.78 21.45
CA HIS A 55 -3.53 -2.54 21.85
C HIS A 55 -2.22 -2.76 22.63
N ASP A 56 -1.95 -4.00 23.07
CA ASP A 56 -0.80 -4.38 23.88
C ASP A 56 0.33 -4.97 23.02
N VAL A 57 0.65 -4.27 21.94
CA VAL A 57 1.71 -4.67 21.03
C VAL A 57 3.04 -4.38 21.71
N PRO A 58 3.86 -5.40 22.03
CA PRO A 58 5.13 -5.15 22.69
C PRO A 58 6.00 -4.27 21.81
N VAL A 59 6.58 -3.21 22.38
CA VAL A 59 7.70 -2.48 21.75
C VAL A 59 8.68 -3.53 21.25
N ALA A 60 8.97 -3.52 19.94
CA ALA A 60 9.58 -4.63 19.24
C ALA A 60 10.83 -5.18 19.96
N ARG A 61 10.63 -6.20 20.80
CA ARG A 61 11.68 -6.79 21.63
C ARG A 61 12.51 -7.67 20.71
N GLY A 62 13.82 -7.43 20.66
CA GLY A 62 14.73 -8.21 19.82
C GLY A 62 14.93 -7.69 18.40
N ILE A 63 14.57 -6.43 18.09
CA ILE A 63 15.07 -5.77 16.87
C ILE A 63 16.60 -5.76 16.90
N ASN A 64 17.23 -6.21 15.82
CA ASN A 64 18.66 -6.04 15.58
C ASN A 64 18.94 -4.56 15.30
N ARG A 65 19.04 -3.75 16.36
CA ARG A 65 19.19 -2.30 16.28
C ARG A 65 20.33 -1.88 15.37
N ALA A 66 21.50 -2.49 15.57
CA ALA A 66 22.70 -2.21 14.78
C ALA A 66 22.50 -2.57 13.30
N GLY A 67 21.84 -3.69 13.01
CA GLY A 67 21.49 -4.08 11.64
C GLY A 67 20.55 -3.10 10.97
N CYS A 68 19.50 -2.66 11.66
CA CYS A 68 18.55 -1.67 11.15
C CYS A 68 19.19 -0.29 10.93
N GLU A 69 20.02 0.18 11.88
CA GLU A 69 20.77 1.44 11.73
C GLU A 69 21.76 1.37 10.56
N GLN A 70 22.44 0.23 10.38
CA GLN A 70 23.31 0.01 9.23
C GLN A 70 22.50 0.02 7.92
N TRP A 71 21.41 -0.72 7.86
CA TRP A 71 20.56 -0.80 6.68
C TRP A 71 19.98 0.57 6.28
N LEU A 72 19.56 1.40 7.25
CA LEU A 72 19.13 2.79 6.99
C LEU A 72 20.23 3.64 6.33
N ARG A 73 21.48 3.47 6.77
CA ARG A 73 22.64 4.14 6.15
C ARG A 73 22.88 3.64 4.73
N ASP A 74 22.85 2.32 4.53
CA ASP A 74 23.08 1.69 3.22
C ASP A 74 22.00 2.09 2.20
N MET A 75 20.76 2.30 2.66
CA MET A 75 19.65 2.79 1.84
C MET A 75 19.65 4.31 1.67
N CYS A 76 20.67 5.02 2.15
CA CYS A 76 20.79 6.48 2.09
C CYS A 76 19.60 7.23 2.73
N PHE A 77 18.90 6.65 3.71
CA PHE A 77 17.78 7.35 4.34
C PHE A 77 18.27 8.61 5.07
N PRO A 78 17.69 9.80 4.82
CA PRO A 78 18.04 11.02 5.53
C PRO A 78 17.51 10.99 6.96
N ALA A 79 18.22 10.28 7.81
CA ALA A 79 17.86 10.01 9.20
C ALA A 79 18.22 11.18 10.15
N ASP A 80 18.49 12.37 9.63
CA ASP A 80 18.75 13.53 10.48
C ASP A 80 17.50 13.93 11.27
N ASP A 81 17.70 14.43 12.49
CA ASP A 81 16.60 14.71 13.41
C ASP A 81 15.60 15.72 12.84
N ALA A 82 16.05 16.65 11.99
CA ALA A 82 15.17 17.65 11.39
C ALA A 82 14.23 17.02 10.35
N THR A 83 14.77 16.22 9.42
CA THR A 83 13.97 15.48 8.43
C THR A 83 13.04 14.48 9.11
N TRP A 84 13.54 13.74 10.09
CA TRP A 84 12.73 12.78 10.83
C TRP A 84 11.57 13.46 11.60
N ASN A 85 11.82 14.61 12.25
CA ASN A 85 10.76 15.37 12.89
C ASN A 85 9.73 15.88 11.87
N ARG A 86 10.15 16.32 10.66
CA ARG A 86 9.21 16.70 9.60
C ARG A 86 8.33 15.52 9.17
N ILE A 87 8.90 14.32 9.05
CA ILE A 87 8.15 13.09 8.73
C ILE A 87 7.11 12.80 9.81
N LYS A 88 7.51 12.79 11.09
CA LYS A 88 6.57 12.57 12.22
C LYS A 88 5.43 13.59 12.22
N MET A 89 5.76 14.86 12.06
CA MET A 89 4.78 15.94 12.00
C MET A 89 3.80 15.76 10.84
N LYS A 90 4.31 15.40 9.66
CA LYS A 90 3.46 15.16 8.49
C LYS A 90 2.58 13.93 8.63
N TRP A 91 3.10 12.87 9.23
CA TRP A 91 2.32 11.69 9.55
C TRP A 91 1.16 12.04 10.49
N ILE A 92 1.40 12.79 11.57
CA ILE A 92 0.34 13.27 12.49
C ILE A 92 -0.70 14.12 11.74
N SER A 93 -0.26 15.02 10.86
CA SER A 93 -1.19 15.81 10.04
C SER A 93 -2.02 14.94 9.09
N PHE A 94 -1.43 13.94 8.45
CA PHE A 94 -2.14 12.99 7.59
C PHE A 94 -3.18 12.18 8.38
N LEU A 95 -2.78 11.63 9.54
CA LEU A 95 -3.66 10.87 10.40
C LEU A 95 -4.85 11.70 10.85
N SER A 96 -4.59 12.91 11.36
CA SER A 96 -5.65 13.82 11.79
C SER A 96 -6.56 14.19 10.64
N ALA A 97 -6.00 14.56 9.48
CA ALA A 97 -6.78 15.00 8.32
C ALA A 97 -7.71 13.93 7.73
N THR A 98 -7.33 12.66 7.87
CA THR A 98 -8.11 11.53 7.34
C THR A 98 -8.96 10.82 8.41
N SER A 99 -8.80 11.14 9.70
CA SER A 99 -9.55 10.59 10.83
C SER A 99 -10.99 11.09 10.91
N MET A 100 -11.94 10.32 11.49
CA MET A 100 -13.37 10.71 11.58
C MET A 100 -13.61 11.98 12.41
N MET A 101 -12.67 12.29 13.31
CA MET A 101 -12.70 13.47 14.17
C MET A 101 -11.42 14.28 13.94
N PRO A 102 -11.32 14.98 12.80
CA PRO A 102 -10.10 15.69 12.44
C PRO A 102 -9.85 16.89 13.35
N ASP A 103 -8.58 17.24 13.57
CA ASP A 103 -8.17 18.37 14.39
C ASP A 103 -7.31 19.34 13.56
N VAL A 104 -7.78 20.59 13.47
CA VAL A 104 -7.11 21.65 12.71
C VAL A 104 -5.74 22.00 13.30
N ALA A 105 -5.55 21.85 14.62
CA ALA A 105 -4.27 22.08 15.27
C ALA A 105 -3.21 21.05 14.82
N LEU A 106 -3.63 19.80 14.61
CA LEU A 106 -2.75 18.72 14.15
C LEU A 106 -2.54 18.72 12.63
N ALA A 107 -3.54 19.21 11.87
CA ALA A 107 -3.51 19.29 10.41
C ALA A 107 -3.85 20.71 9.90
N PRO A 108 -2.98 21.71 10.16
CA PRO A 108 -3.20 23.08 9.71
C PRO A 108 -3.16 23.15 8.18
N ASN A 109 -3.95 24.05 7.60
CA ASN A 109 -4.10 24.11 6.15
C ASN A 109 -2.82 24.63 5.46
N ARG A 110 -2.18 23.76 4.67
CA ARG A 110 -0.99 24.08 3.86
C ARG A 110 -1.12 23.68 2.38
N LYS A 111 -2.09 22.83 2.04
CA LYS A 111 -2.36 22.40 0.67
C LYS A 111 -2.73 23.62 -0.17
N ALA A 112 -1.98 23.85 -1.24
CA ALA A 112 -2.15 25.02 -2.09
C ALA A 112 -3.45 24.91 -2.90
N VAL A 113 -4.54 25.50 -2.40
CA VAL A 113 -5.73 25.78 -3.22
C VAL A 113 -6.20 27.21 -2.95
N GLN A 114 -6.38 27.95 -4.04
CA GLN A 114 -6.77 29.36 -4.14
C GLN A 114 -7.99 29.70 -3.26
N PHE A 115 -7.80 30.49 -2.21
CA PHE A 115 -8.91 30.99 -1.41
C PHE A 115 -9.48 32.27 -2.02
N THR A 116 -10.76 32.22 -2.41
CA THR A 116 -11.59 33.41 -2.52
C THR A 116 -12.02 33.82 -1.12
N SER A 117 -11.58 35.02 -0.73
CA SER A 117 -11.74 35.66 0.57
C SER A 117 -13.19 35.75 1.06
N GLY A 118 -13.44 35.30 2.29
CA GLY A 118 -14.66 35.55 3.07
C GLY A 118 -14.71 34.69 4.34
N ASP A 119 -14.71 35.32 5.52
CA ASP A 119 -14.49 34.66 6.83
C ASP A 119 -15.53 33.59 7.22
N GLY A 120 -16.71 33.57 6.59
CA GLY A 120 -17.69 32.48 6.76
C GLY A 120 -17.42 31.25 5.89
N ARG A 121 -16.58 31.34 4.86
CA ARG A 121 -16.22 30.22 3.96
C ARG A 121 -15.05 29.38 4.48
N LEU A 122 -14.31 29.86 5.48
CA LEU A 122 -13.11 29.18 5.95
C LEU A 122 -13.45 27.86 6.67
N VAL A 123 -14.46 27.85 7.54
CA VAL A 123 -14.89 26.63 8.25
C VAL A 123 -15.46 25.59 7.27
N ASP A 124 -16.39 25.99 6.40
CA ASP A 124 -16.91 25.15 5.31
C ASP A 124 -15.80 24.60 4.40
N SER A 125 -14.75 25.40 4.15
CA SER A 125 -13.60 24.96 3.35
C SER A 125 -12.71 23.94 4.07
N ILE A 126 -12.57 24.04 5.39
CA ILE A 126 -11.78 23.12 6.20
C ILE A 126 -12.51 21.77 6.33
N GLU A 127 -13.82 21.79 6.59
CA GLU A 127 -14.64 20.58 6.62
C GLU A 127 -14.65 19.88 5.26
N LYS A 128 -14.82 20.64 4.18
CA LYS A 128 -14.75 20.11 2.81
C LYS A 128 -13.38 19.52 2.50
N ARG A 129 -12.29 20.14 2.97
CA ARG A 129 -10.93 19.62 2.84
C ARG A 129 -10.78 18.28 3.56
N PHE A 130 -11.13 18.20 4.84
CA PHE A 130 -11.03 16.95 5.60
C PHE A 130 -11.91 15.83 5.03
N SER A 131 -13.11 16.19 4.54
CA SER A 131 -13.97 15.26 3.80
C SER A 131 -13.27 14.72 2.54
N THR A 132 -12.54 15.57 1.83
CA THR A 132 -11.78 15.20 0.63
C THR A 132 -10.58 14.32 0.98
N ASP A 133 -9.77 14.71 1.97
CA ASP A 133 -8.61 13.93 2.44
C ASP A 133 -9.02 12.51 2.88
N ARG A 134 -10.09 12.41 3.68
CA ARG A 134 -10.67 11.12 4.09
C ARG A 134 -11.12 10.31 2.87
N PHE A 135 -11.77 10.95 1.91
CA PHE A 135 -12.28 10.29 0.73
C PHE A 135 -11.14 9.74 -0.14
N HIS A 136 -10.06 10.51 -0.32
CA HIS A 136 -8.88 10.06 -1.07
C HIS A 136 -8.31 8.78 -0.44
N ARG A 137 -8.13 8.76 0.89
CA ARG A 137 -7.70 7.56 1.63
C ARG A 137 -8.64 6.37 1.39
N LYS A 138 -9.97 6.58 1.47
CA LYS A 138 -10.96 5.51 1.26
C LYS A 138 -10.95 4.96 -0.16
N VAL A 139 -10.76 5.79 -1.18
CA VAL A 139 -10.67 5.33 -2.57
C VAL A 139 -9.43 4.48 -2.80
N VAL A 140 -8.27 4.91 -2.29
CA VAL A 140 -7.04 4.10 -2.35
C VAL A 140 -7.27 2.75 -1.68
N GLN A 141 -7.82 2.73 -0.47
CA GLN A 141 -8.12 1.49 0.24
C GLN A 141 -9.12 0.60 -0.52
N ALA A 142 -10.22 1.17 -1.01
CA ALA A 142 -11.23 0.43 -1.76
C ALA A 142 -10.70 -0.14 -3.07
N SER A 143 -9.74 0.53 -3.72
CA SER A 143 -9.11 0.01 -4.96
C SER A 143 -8.32 -1.29 -4.71
N PHE A 144 -7.75 -1.47 -3.52
CA PHE A 144 -7.07 -2.72 -3.14
C PHE A 144 -8.08 -3.87 -2.90
N TRP A 145 -9.29 -3.51 -2.47
CA TRP A 145 -10.35 -4.44 -2.09
C TRP A 145 -11.30 -4.76 -3.24
N ALA A 146 -11.17 -4.07 -4.37
CA ALA A 146 -11.90 -4.39 -5.58
C ALA A 146 -11.45 -5.73 -6.15
N ASP A 147 -12.32 -6.39 -6.92
CA ASP A 147 -12.00 -7.66 -7.60
C ASP A 147 -10.85 -7.51 -8.60
N SER A 148 -10.64 -6.32 -9.17
CA SER A 148 -9.49 -6.00 -10.00
C SER A 148 -8.20 -5.78 -9.20
N GLY A 149 -8.34 -5.51 -7.90
CA GLY A 149 -7.27 -5.15 -6.98
C GLY A 149 -6.51 -6.32 -6.39
N LEU A 150 -5.77 -6.06 -5.30
CA LEU A 150 -5.04 -7.11 -4.57
C LEU A 150 -5.94 -8.24 -4.08
N GLU A 151 -7.21 -7.98 -3.77
CA GLU A 151 -8.14 -9.02 -3.33
C GLU A 151 -8.39 -10.07 -4.42
N GLY A 152 -8.63 -9.66 -5.67
CA GLY A 152 -8.75 -10.59 -6.78
C GLY A 152 -7.41 -11.23 -7.15
N LEU A 153 -6.32 -10.47 -7.14
CA LEU A 153 -4.98 -11.03 -7.42
C LEU A 153 -4.57 -12.09 -6.40
N GLU A 154 -4.91 -11.92 -5.12
CA GLU A 154 -4.69 -12.92 -4.07
C GLU A 154 -5.47 -14.21 -4.36
N ALA A 155 -6.74 -14.11 -4.76
CA ALA A 155 -7.54 -15.27 -5.12
C ALA A 155 -7.05 -15.96 -6.40
N LEU A 156 -6.54 -15.20 -7.37
CA LEU A 156 -5.93 -15.72 -8.60
C LEU A 156 -4.58 -16.39 -8.32
N ALA A 157 -3.84 -15.91 -7.32
CA ALA A 157 -2.56 -16.49 -6.91
C ALA A 157 -2.70 -17.98 -6.51
N GLU A 158 -3.79 -18.38 -5.87
CA GLU A 158 -4.07 -19.79 -5.52
C GLU A 158 -4.15 -20.73 -6.74
N ARG A 159 -4.43 -20.20 -7.94
CA ARG A 159 -4.49 -21.02 -9.16
C ARG A 159 -3.12 -21.47 -9.65
N TRP A 160 -2.05 -20.83 -9.18
CA TRP A 160 -0.71 -21.10 -9.68
C TRP A 160 -0.14 -22.40 -9.08
N PRO A 161 0.49 -23.26 -9.91
CA PRO A 161 1.06 -24.50 -9.41
C PRO A 161 2.24 -24.22 -8.47
N GLY A 162 2.44 -25.10 -7.49
CA GLY A 162 3.50 -24.97 -6.47
C GLY A 162 4.92 -24.80 -7.02
N ILE A 163 5.19 -25.25 -8.25
CA ILE A 163 6.47 -25.02 -8.94
C ILE A 163 6.73 -23.55 -9.25
N ALA A 164 5.69 -22.78 -9.62
CA ALA A 164 5.81 -21.34 -9.86
C ALA A 164 6.17 -20.62 -8.56
N TRP A 165 5.52 -21.00 -7.45
CA TRP A 165 5.84 -20.48 -6.13
C TRP A 165 7.23 -20.86 -5.64
N THR A 166 7.66 -22.09 -5.92
CA THR A 166 9.02 -22.55 -5.59
C THR A 166 10.06 -21.72 -6.34
N ALA A 167 9.83 -21.43 -7.63
CA ALA A 167 10.70 -20.57 -8.42
C ALA A 167 10.74 -19.14 -7.88
N LEU A 168 9.58 -18.58 -7.51
CA LEU A 168 9.49 -17.23 -6.93
C LEU A 168 10.18 -17.14 -5.56
N ASN A 169 10.06 -18.18 -4.74
CA ASN A 169 10.69 -18.27 -3.42
C ASN A 169 12.18 -18.64 -3.48
N ALA A 170 12.71 -19.13 -4.61
CA ALA A 170 14.13 -19.45 -4.75
C ALA A 170 15.03 -18.21 -4.61
N ALA A 171 14.51 -17.04 -4.98
CA ALA A 171 15.15 -15.74 -4.81
C ALA A 171 15.14 -15.23 -3.35
N ASP A 172 14.32 -15.84 -2.48
CA ASP A 172 14.18 -15.48 -1.06
C ASP A 172 15.02 -16.45 -0.21
N GLU A 173 16.25 -16.04 0.12
CA GLU A 173 17.22 -16.89 0.85
C GLU A 173 16.69 -17.44 2.18
N GLY A 174 15.75 -16.74 2.82
CA GLY A 174 15.14 -17.15 4.09
C GLY A 174 13.97 -18.13 3.97
N ARG A 175 13.41 -18.33 2.77
CA ARG A 175 12.23 -19.19 2.53
C ARG A 175 12.45 -20.21 1.40
N ARG A 176 13.70 -20.49 1.03
CA ARG A 176 14.03 -21.52 0.03
C ARG A 176 13.36 -22.85 0.38
N GLY A 177 12.43 -23.29 -0.47
CA GLY A 177 11.71 -24.57 -0.34
C GLY A 177 10.38 -24.53 0.42
N GLN A 178 9.90 -23.38 0.90
CA GLN A 178 8.53 -23.25 1.41
C GLN A 178 7.56 -22.93 0.27
N GLU A 179 6.38 -23.55 0.29
CA GLU A 179 5.27 -23.17 -0.59
C GLU A 179 4.76 -21.77 -0.18
N PHE A 180 4.47 -20.93 -1.17
CA PHE A 180 3.80 -19.65 -0.92
C PHE A 180 2.37 -19.93 -0.47
N GLN A 181 1.98 -19.34 0.65
CA GLN A 181 0.62 -19.43 1.16
C GLN A 181 -0.04 -18.08 0.91
N THR A 182 -1.10 -18.07 0.10
CA THR A 182 -1.90 -16.86 -0.06
C THR A 182 -2.72 -16.61 1.21
N LEU A 183 -3.25 -15.40 1.33
CA LEU A 183 -4.21 -15.02 2.35
C LEU A 183 -5.63 -14.95 1.78
N ALA A 184 -5.91 -15.60 0.63
CA ALA A 184 -7.17 -15.47 -0.13
C ALA A 184 -8.39 -16.10 0.55
N ALA A 185 -8.20 -16.97 1.53
CA ALA A 185 -9.30 -17.60 2.24
C ALA A 185 -10.03 -16.62 3.18
N ILE A 186 -11.35 -16.79 3.33
CA ILE A 186 -12.21 -15.89 4.11
C ILE A 186 -11.81 -15.77 5.58
N TRP A 187 -11.30 -16.85 6.19
CA TRP A 187 -10.83 -16.83 7.58
C TRP A 187 -9.53 -16.02 7.76
N ASP A 188 -8.78 -15.76 6.69
CA ASP A 188 -7.59 -14.90 6.70
C ASP A 188 -7.92 -13.42 6.41
N LEU A 189 -9.21 -13.06 6.24
CA LEU A 189 -9.62 -11.70 5.89
C LEU A 189 -9.05 -10.64 6.84
N GLY A 190 -9.11 -10.87 8.16
CA GLY A 190 -8.55 -9.95 9.15
C GLY A 190 -7.04 -9.73 8.98
N ARG A 191 -6.29 -10.78 8.64
CA ARG A 191 -4.85 -10.69 8.37
C ARG A 191 -4.58 -10.01 7.03
N ARG A 192 -5.36 -10.32 6.00
CA ARG A 192 -5.29 -9.71 4.67
C ARG A 192 -5.47 -8.20 4.75
N ARG A 193 -6.50 -7.72 5.46
CA ARG A 193 -6.75 -6.28 5.62
C ARG A 193 -5.60 -5.57 6.33
N ARG A 194 -5.04 -6.17 7.39
CA ARG A 194 -3.84 -5.64 8.07
C ARG A 194 -2.62 -5.58 7.14
N TYR A 195 -2.38 -6.62 6.34
CA TYR A 195 -1.25 -6.64 5.41
C TYR A 195 -1.43 -5.60 4.30
N GLN A 196 -2.63 -5.50 3.70
CA GLN A 196 -2.94 -4.50 2.69
C GLN A 196 -2.80 -3.08 3.24
N ALA A 197 -3.14 -2.87 4.52
CA ALA A 197 -3.03 -1.59 5.19
C ALA A 197 -1.59 -1.02 5.23
N VAL A 198 -0.56 -1.87 5.17
CA VAL A 198 0.84 -1.43 5.08
C VAL A 198 1.09 -0.66 3.77
N LEU A 199 0.51 -1.11 2.66
CA LEU A 199 0.63 -0.47 1.34
C LEU A 199 -0.36 0.68 1.17
N THR A 200 -1.60 0.54 1.62
CA THR A 200 -2.59 1.62 1.49
C THR A 200 -2.24 2.83 2.37
N SER A 201 -1.67 2.60 3.56
CA SER A 201 -1.15 3.69 4.40
C SER A 201 0.01 4.43 3.74
N MET A 202 0.93 3.70 3.10
CA MET A 202 2.01 4.28 2.32
C MET A 202 1.47 5.19 1.23
N LEU A 203 0.57 4.67 0.39
CA LEU A 203 0.02 5.40 -0.76
C LEU A 203 -0.81 6.61 -0.31
N GLY A 204 -1.65 6.45 0.72
CA GLY A 204 -2.41 7.55 1.29
C GLY A 204 -1.50 8.66 1.84
N PHE A 205 -0.42 8.29 2.53
CA PHE A 205 0.54 9.26 3.05
C PHE A 205 1.35 9.93 1.93
N LEU A 206 1.75 9.16 0.91
CA LEU A 206 2.49 9.64 -0.25
C LEU A 206 1.68 10.67 -1.03
N LEU A 207 0.41 10.37 -1.35
CA LEU A 207 -0.52 11.32 -1.98
C LEU A 207 -0.72 12.56 -1.13
N TYR A 208 -0.98 12.39 0.18
CA TYR A 208 -1.16 13.52 1.08
C TYR A 208 0.06 14.46 1.10
N CYS A 209 1.27 13.91 1.06
CA CYS A 209 2.50 14.69 1.02
C CYS A 209 2.80 15.28 -0.35
N HIS A 210 2.41 14.60 -1.44
CA HIS A 210 2.55 15.09 -2.80
C HIS A 210 1.66 16.31 -3.06
N GLU A 211 0.38 16.25 -2.69
CA GLU A 211 -0.56 17.37 -2.78
C GLU A 211 -0.11 18.61 -2.00
N ASP A 212 0.69 18.43 -0.95
CA ASP A 212 1.27 19.51 -0.13
C ASP A 212 2.67 19.95 -0.60
N GLY A 213 3.23 19.31 -1.63
CA GLY A 213 4.58 19.58 -2.14
C GLY A 213 5.70 19.23 -1.16
N ALA A 214 5.43 18.36 -0.17
CA ALA A 214 6.32 18.11 0.96
C ALA A 214 7.35 16.99 0.73
N LEU A 215 7.20 16.16 -0.31
CA LEU A 215 8.01 14.93 -0.50
C LEU A 215 9.52 15.19 -0.44
N HIS A 216 9.99 16.23 -1.12
CA HIS A 216 11.41 16.59 -1.14
C HIS A 216 11.93 16.94 0.27
N ASP A 217 11.16 17.71 1.05
CA ASP A 217 11.52 18.11 2.42
C ASP A 217 11.47 16.95 3.42
N LEU A 218 10.74 15.88 3.06
CA LEU A 218 10.68 14.62 3.77
C LEU A 218 11.74 13.60 3.30
N GLY A 219 12.65 14.03 2.43
CA GLY A 219 13.77 13.21 1.98
C GLY A 219 13.45 12.25 0.83
N LEU A 220 12.31 12.41 0.15
CA LEU A 220 11.94 11.63 -1.04
C LEU A 220 12.03 12.50 -2.29
N GLN A 221 13.00 12.20 -3.15
CA GLN A 221 13.28 12.84 -4.42
C GLN A 221 12.83 11.93 -5.56
N LEU A 222 11.63 12.20 -6.06
CA LEU A 222 11.04 11.49 -7.20
C LEU A 222 11.48 12.14 -8.51
N ASP A 223 11.83 11.31 -9.49
CA ASP A 223 12.05 11.79 -10.86
C ASP A 223 10.72 12.15 -11.55
N GLN A 224 10.79 12.67 -12.78
CA GLN A 224 9.60 13.13 -13.49
C GLN A 224 8.61 11.98 -13.76
N ASP A 225 9.09 10.78 -14.11
CA ASP A 225 8.22 9.63 -14.38
C ASP A 225 7.46 9.20 -13.11
N GLN A 226 8.14 9.19 -11.97
CA GLN A 226 7.52 8.90 -10.68
C GLN A 226 6.55 10.00 -10.21
N GLN A 227 6.82 11.26 -10.54
CA GLN A 227 5.89 12.36 -10.27
C GLN A 227 4.64 12.27 -11.15
N ASP A 228 4.82 11.94 -12.43
CA ASP A 228 3.73 11.72 -13.37
C ASP A 228 2.83 10.55 -12.91
N ASP A 229 3.42 9.44 -12.44
CA ASP A 229 2.67 8.32 -11.85
C ASP A 229 1.81 8.74 -10.63
N LEU A 230 2.31 9.65 -9.79
CA LEU A 230 1.54 10.18 -8.65
C LEU A 230 0.41 11.12 -9.10
N ILE A 231 0.66 11.95 -10.11
CA ILE A 231 -0.35 12.82 -10.70
C ILE A 231 -1.47 11.97 -11.32
N ASP A 232 -1.14 10.89 -12.00
CA ASP A 232 -2.12 9.96 -12.58
C ASP A 232 -2.96 9.30 -11.48
N LEU A 233 -2.35 8.94 -10.34
CA LEU A 233 -3.06 8.38 -9.19
C LEU A 233 -4.00 9.42 -8.55
N GLU A 234 -3.55 10.66 -8.37
CA GLU A 234 -4.38 11.77 -7.88
C GLU A 234 -5.58 12.03 -8.79
N GLN A 235 -5.36 12.01 -10.11
CA GLN A 235 -6.43 12.16 -11.09
C GLN A 235 -7.42 10.99 -11.03
N GLY A 236 -6.93 9.75 -10.96
CA GLY A 236 -7.78 8.56 -10.81
C GLY A 236 -8.66 8.62 -9.56
N VAL A 237 -8.09 9.06 -8.43
CA VAL A 237 -8.83 9.27 -7.18
C VAL A 237 -9.88 10.37 -7.33
N SER A 238 -9.51 11.49 -7.97
CA SER A 238 -10.41 12.63 -8.20
C SER A 238 -11.59 12.25 -9.11
N VAL A 239 -11.34 11.51 -10.18
CA VAL A 239 -12.38 10.99 -11.08
C VAL A 239 -13.32 10.07 -10.32
N SER A 240 -12.77 9.13 -9.53
CA SER A 240 -13.56 8.23 -8.69
C SER A 240 -14.45 9.01 -7.71
N MET A 241 -13.96 10.11 -7.15
CA MET A 241 -14.75 11.00 -6.29
C MET A 241 -15.94 11.62 -7.03
N MET A 242 -15.70 12.13 -8.24
CA MET A 242 -16.76 12.75 -9.05
C MET A 242 -17.83 11.72 -9.46
N GLU A 243 -17.42 10.52 -9.85
CA GLU A 243 -18.33 9.44 -10.27
C GLU A 243 -19.19 8.93 -9.10
N GLN A 244 -18.61 8.81 -7.90
CA GLN A 244 -19.36 8.41 -6.71
C GLN A 244 -20.37 9.48 -6.25
N ARG A 245 -20.03 10.77 -6.40
CA ARG A 245 -20.94 11.89 -6.09
C ARG A 245 -22.10 12.05 -7.07
N THR A 246 -21.98 11.52 -8.29
CA THR A 246 -22.96 11.72 -9.39
C THR A 246 -23.96 10.57 -9.57
N LEU A 247 -24.20 9.76 -8.51
CA LEU A 247 -25.22 8.70 -8.44
C LEU A 247 -24.98 7.46 -9.34
N ARG A 248 -23.74 6.96 -9.42
CA ARG A 248 -23.49 5.59 -9.91
C ARG A 248 -22.57 4.82 -8.97
N TRP A 249 -23.12 4.39 -7.83
CA TRP A 249 -22.50 3.44 -6.90
C TRP A 249 -22.18 2.06 -7.52
N ASN A 250 -22.51 1.84 -8.80
CA ASN A 250 -22.41 0.55 -9.49
C ASN A 250 -21.48 0.56 -10.73
N LYS A 251 -20.49 1.45 -10.79
CA LYS A 251 -19.42 1.31 -11.79
C LYS A 251 -18.11 0.84 -11.13
N PRO A 252 -17.80 -0.46 -11.18
CA PRO A 252 -16.50 -1.02 -10.80
C PRO A 252 -15.32 -0.28 -11.48
N SER A 253 -15.54 0.25 -12.69
CA SER A 253 -14.51 0.87 -13.54
C SER A 253 -13.71 2.02 -12.91
N ALA A 254 -14.27 2.73 -11.91
CA ALA A 254 -13.58 3.85 -11.27
C ALA A 254 -12.42 3.36 -10.38
N LEU A 255 -12.70 2.33 -9.58
CA LEU A 255 -11.70 1.72 -8.70
C LEU A 255 -10.67 0.94 -9.51
N ASP A 256 -11.09 0.32 -10.63
CA ASP A 256 -10.17 -0.36 -11.56
C ASP A 256 -9.10 0.59 -12.11
N GLY A 257 -9.48 1.83 -12.45
CA GLY A 257 -8.54 2.85 -12.91
C GLY A 257 -7.54 3.26 -11.82
N VAL A 258 -8.00 3.46 -10.58
CA VAL A 258 -7.12 3.76 -9.43
C VAL A 258 -6.18 2.60 -9.16
N TRP A 259 -6.69 1.37 -9.21
CA TRP A 259 -5.89 0.17 -9.02
C TRP A 259 -4.81 0.02 -10.09
N ALA A 260 -5.15 0.19 -11.38
CA ALA A 260 -4.18 0.02 -12.47
C ALA A 260 -2.97 0.96 -12.33
N VAL A 261 -3.19 2.23 -11.99
CA VAL A 261 -2.10 3.19 -11.76
C VAL A 261 -1.33 2.83 -10.49
N THR A 262 -2.03 2.38 -9.44
CA THR A 262 -1.42 1.93 -8.20
C THR A 262 -0.50 0.73 -8.41
N GLU A 263 -0.98 -0.29 -9.13
CA GLU A 263 -0.22 -1.49 -9.48
C GLU A 263 1.04 -1.11 -10.26
N GLN A 264 0.91 -0.26 -11.27
CA GLN A 264 2.04 0.21 -12.07
C GLN A 264 3.08 0.92 -11.20
N LEU A 265 2.66 1.83 -10.31
CA LEU A 265 3.56 2.53 -9.39
C LEU A 265 4.32 1.55 -8.49
N LEU A 266 3.62 0.59 -7.89
CA LEU A 266 4.22 -0.42 -7.02
C LEU A 266 5.20 -1.32 -7.78
N VAL A 267 4.82 -1.78 -8.97
CA VAL A 267 5.66 -2.64 -9.83
C VAL A 267 6.90 -1.90 -10.31
N LYS A 268 6.77 -0.64 -10.75
CA LYS A 268 7.91 0.22 -11.09
C LYS A 268 8.84 0.41 -9.89
N ALA A 269 8.29 0.68 -8.70
CA ALA A 269 9.07 0.83 -7.48
C ALA A 269 9.83 -0.45 -7.12
N MET A 270 9.22 -1.63 -7.25
CA MET A 270 9.88 -2.92 -6.98
C MET A 270 10.99 -3.25 -8.00
N ASN A 271 10.81 -2.91 -9.27
CA ASN A 271 11.74 -3.25 -10.34
C ASN A 271 12.86 -2.24 -10.58
N ARG A 272 12.83 -1.08 -9.92
CA ARG A 272 13.81 -0.01 -10.12
C ARG A 272 15.18 -0.41 -9.58
N ARG A 273 16.18 -0.45 -10.47
CA ARG A 273 17.60 -0.70 -10.11
C ARG A 273 18.25 0.51 -9.47
N GLY A 274 19.22 0.28 -8.60
CA GLY A 274 19.93 1.37 -7.90
C GLY A 274 19.00 2.18 -6.98
N SER A 275 17.93 1.55 -6.50
CA SER A 275 16.98 2.17 -5.60
C SER A 275 17.60 2.44 -4.23
N THR A 276 17.29 3.60 -3.68
CA THR A 276 17.61 4.03 -2.33
C THR A 276 16.33 4.54 -1.67
N ALA A 277 16.33 4.74 -0.37
CA ALA A 277 15.21 5.38 0.32
C ALA A 277 14.98 6.85 -0.12
N GLN A 278 15.91 7.47 -0.84
CA GLN A 278 15.75 8.83 -1.36
C GLN A 278 15.04 8.89 -2.71
N ASN A 279 15.07 7.82 -3.51
CA ASN A 279 14.56 7.86 -4.89
C ASN A 279 13.50 6.78 -5.19
N ASN A 280 13.06 6.04 -4.17
CA ASN A 280 12.11 4.96 -4.30
C ASN A 280 11.05 5.06 -3.18
N PRO A 281 9.77 5.28 -3.51
CA PRO A 281 8.73 5.48 -2.50
C PRO A 281 8.52 4.26 -1.59
N LEU A 282 8.72 3.04 -2.13
CA LEU A 282 8.59 1.82 -1.35
C LEU A 282 9.73 1.68 -0.33
N LEU A 283 10.99 1.91 -0.76
CA LEU A 283 12.13 1.87 0.17
C LEU A 283 12.10 3.02 1.18
N TRP A 284 11.63 4.20 0.77
CA TRP A 284 11.39 5.33 1.67
C TRP A 284 10.41 4.96 2.78
N TRP A 285 9.32 4.29 2.43
CA TRP A 285 8.34 3.81 3.40
C TRP A 285 8.90 2.75 4.36
N VAL A 286 9.65 1.77 3.84
CA VAL A 286 10.34 0.78 4.67
C VAL A 286 11.34 1.46 5.62
N ALA A 287 12.04 2.49 5.15
CA ALA A 287 12.97 3.25 5.97
C ALA A 287 12.25 4.05 7.07
N ILE A 288 11.11 4.66 6.79
CA ILE A 288 10.27 5.30 7.81
C ILE A 288 9.85 4.28 8.88
N MET A 289 9.28 3.13 8.49
CA MET A 289 8.86 2.11 9.44
C MET A 289 10.03 1.58 10.27
N THR A 290 11.20 1.38 9.65
CA THR A 290 12.41 0.92 10.34
C THR A 290 12.92 1.96 11.34
N LYS A 291 13.02 3.23 10.93
CA LYS A 291 13.44 4.33 11.81
C LYS A 291 12.46 4.50 12.97
N SER A 292 11.17 4.39 12.71
CA SER A 292 10.12 4.50 13.73
C SER A 292 10.22 3.36 14.75
N ALA A 293 10.41 2.12 14.30
CA ALA A 293 10.58 0.99 15.19
C ALA A 293 11.83 1.10 16.09
N LEU A 294 12.88 1.81 15.64
CA LEU A 294 14.07 2.10 16.44
C LEU A 294 13.85 3.17 17.53
N GLU A 295 12.80 4.00 17.43
CA GLU A 295 12.44 4.97 18.48
C GLU A 295 11.72 4.33 19.67
N GLY A 296 11.15 3.14 19.50
CA GLY A 296 10.52 2.38 20.58
C GLY A 296 9.32 3.13 21.19
N GLY A 297 9.34 3.41 22.50
CA GLY A 297 8.18 3.98 23.20
C GLY A 297 7.74 5.40 22.78
N THR A 298 8.52 6.09 21.93
CA THR A 298 8.15 7.42 21.37
C THR A 298 7.73 7.35 19.90
N ASP A 299 7.51 6.14 19.41
CA ASP A 299 7.13 5.87 18.04
C ASP A 299 5.65 6.17 17.78
N PHE A 300 5.38 7.08 16.84
CA PHE A 300 4.03 7.49 16.44
C PHE A 300 3.56 6.87 15.12
N ILE A 301 4.44 6.17 14.40
CA ILE A 301 4.17 5.64 13.06
C ILE A 301 4.05 4.11 13.09
N SER A 302 4.93 3.41 13.82
CA SER A 302 4.87 1.95 13.96
C SER A 302 4.15 1.43 15.19
N SER A 303 4.29 2.02 16.37
CA SER A 303 3.58 1.60 17.59
C SER A 303 2.74 2.71 18.23
N GLY A 304 2.59 3.85 17.54
CA GLY A 304 1.79 4.98 17.98
C GLY A 304 0.28 4.75 17.89
N ARG A 305 -0.40 4.79 19.03
CA ARG A 305 -1.87 4.87 19.06
C ARG A 305 -2.30 6.19 18.48
N PHE A 306 -3.20 6.17 17.51
CA PHE A 306 -3.79 7.39 16.97
C PHE A 306 -5.24 7.11 16.55
N ASN A 307 -6.12 8.09 16.75
CA ASN A 307 -7.53 7.98 16.41
C ASN A 307 -7.74 7.58 14.94
N MET A 308 -8.29 6.39 14.71
CA MET A 308 -8.51 5.80 13.39
C MET A 308 -7.23 5.70 12.53
N ASN A 309 -6.11 5.29 13.14
CA ASN A 309 -4.86 5.01 12.42
C ASN A 309 -5.10 3.96 11.31
N PRO A 310 -4.79 4.26 10.02
CA PRO A 310 -4.88 3.27 8.95
C PRO A 310 -3.87 2.15 9.09
N MET A 311 -2.75 2.39 9.77
CA MET A 311 -1.73 1.37 9.94
C MET A 311 -2.08 0.50 11.14
N PRO A 312 -2.09 -0.84 10.98
CA PRO A 312 -2.31 -1.74 12.10
C PRO A 312 -1.12 -1.67 13.06
N MET A 313 -1.45 -1.44 14.31
CA MET A 313 -0.56 -1.40 15.46
C MET A 313 -0.07 -2.79 15.82
N ASP A 314 -0.90 -3.81 15.65
CA ASP A 314 -0.59 -5.21 16.01
C ASP A 314 0.38 -5.93 15.06
N LEU A 315 0.82 -5.25 13.99
CA LEU A 315 1.94 -5.69 13.16
C LEU A 315 3.23 -4.99 13.58
N ASP A 316 4.20 -5.76 14.05
CA ASP A 316 5.57 -5.28 14.28
C ASP A 316 6.33 -5.02 12.96
N LEU A 317 7.56 -4.54 13.05
CA LEU A 317 8.40 -4.27 11.86
C LEU A 317 8.55 -5.52 10.97
N ARG A 318 8.65 -6.71 11.58
CA ARG A 318 8.78 -7.97 10.86
C ARG A 318 7.49 -8.29 10.11
N GLY A 319 6.33 -8.24 10.76
CA GLY A 319 5.02 -8.49 10.14
C GLY A 319 4.76 -7.55 8.97
N ARG A 320 5.20 -6.29 9.04
CA ARG A 320 5.10 -5.33 7.94
C ARG A 320 6.02 -5.65 6.79
N ALA A 321 7.27 -6.03 7.08
CA ALA A 321 8.19 -6.51 6.05
C ALA A 321 7.65 -7.77 5.37
N GLU A 322 7.06 -8.69 6.14
CA GLU A 322 6.40 -9.88 5.62
C GLU A 322 5.20 -9.53 4.73
N ALA A 323 4.39 -8.53 5.10
CA ALA A 323 3.28 -8.04 4.27
C ALA A 323 3.77 -7.46 2.93
N LEU A 324 4.85 -6.67 2.94
CA LEU A 324 5.44 -6.13 1.70
C LEU A 324 6.00 -7.22 0.80
N VAL A 325 6.71 -8.21 1.37
CA VAL A 325 7.24 -9.36 0.62
C VAL A 325 6.09 -10.21 0.06
N HIS A 326 5.04 -10.44 0.86
CA HIS A 326 3.86 -11.20 0.46
C HIS A 326 3.19 -10.60 -0.77
N TYR A 327 2.84 -9.31 -0.70
CA TYR A 327 2.20 -8.64 -1.83
C TYR A 327 3.14 -8.36 -2.98
N GLY A 328 4.44 -8.17 -2.72
CA GLY A 328 5.45 -8.10 -3.76
C GLY A 328 5.50 -9.38 -4.61
N LYS A 329 5.38 -10.55 -3.98
CA LYS A 329 5.32 -11.84 -4.69
C LYS A 329 4.09 -11.94 -5.59
N ILE A 330 2.91 -11.58 -5.09
CA ILE A 330 1.66 -11.60 -5.87
C ILE A 330 1.74 -10.65 -7.06
N LEU A 331 2.18 -9.41 -6.83
CA LEU A 331 2.32 -8.40 -7.88
C LEU A 331 3.36 -8.80 -8.93
N MET A 332 4.50 -9.37 -8.53
CA MET A 332 5.51 -9.87 -9.46
C MET A 332 5.00 -11.05 -10.29
N LEU A 333 4.22 -11.95 -9.70
CA LEU A 333 3.60 -13.04 -10.43
C LEU A 333 2.59 -12.52 -11.46
N ASN A 334 1.72 -11.59 -11.07
CA ASN A 334 0.78 -10.95 -11.99
C ASN A 334 1.51 -10.21 -13.12
N THR A 335 2.54 -9.43 -12.78
CA THR A 335 3.37 -8.70 -13.74
C THR A 335 4.04 -9.66 -14.73
N ALA A 336 4.60 -10.77 -14.24
CA ALA A 336 5.22 -11.78 -15.07
C ALA A 336 4.20 -12.39 -16.04
N PHE A 337 2.98 -12.67 -15.59
CA PHE A 337 1.92 -13.19 -16.44
C PHE A 337 1.45 -12.18 -17.50
N ILE A 338 1.22 -10.92 -17.13
CA ILE A 338 0.75 -9.87 -18.07
C ILE A 338 1.83 -9.50 -19.10
N SER A 339 3.09 -9.48 -18.69
CA SER A 339 4.22 -9.17 -19.58
C SER A 339 4.70 -10.36 -20.39
N TRP A 340 4.21 -11.57 -20.08
CA TRP A 340 4.46 -12.76 -20.87
C TRP A 340 3.78 -12.60 -22.23
N ASN A 341 4.58 -12.65 -23.30
CA ASN A 341 4.11 -12.50 -24.68
C ASN A 341 4.27 -13.82 -25.46
N PRO A 342 3.54 -14.89 -25.11
CA PRO A 342 3.56 -16.14 -25.84
C PRO A 342 2.76 -16.04 -27.15
N ASP A 343 2.80 -17.10 -27.97
CA ASP A 343 1.80 -17.27 -29.02
C ASP A 343 0.41 -17.51 -28.41
N ARG A 344 -0.63 -17.31 -29.23
CA ARG A 344 -2.03 -17.35 -28.78
C ARG A 344 -2.44 -18.72 -28.22
N ASP A 345 -1.91 -19.80 -28.78
CA ASP A 345 -2.31 -21.16 -28.39
C ASP A 345 -1.70 -21.49 -27.02
N SER A 346 -0.41 -21.17 -26.83
CA SER A 346 0.28 -21.30 -25.54
C SER A 346 -0.37 -20.46 -24.44
N PHE A 347 -0.82 -19.24 -24.74
CA PHE A 347 -1.53 -18.41 -23.76
C PHE A 347 -2.85 -19.06 -23.32
N ALA A 348 -3.65 -19.51 -24.30
CA ALA A 348 -4.96 -20.10 -24.04
C ALA A 348 -4.86 -21.43 -23.27
N GLU A 349 -3.80 -22.21 -23.51
CA GLU A 349 -3.51 -23.43 -22.76
C GLU A 349 -3.24 -23.11 -21.28
N VAL A 350 -2.32 -22.19 -20.99
CA VAL A 350 -1.98 -21.82 -19.60
C VAL A 350 -3.15 -21.16 -18.88
N GLU A 351 -3.87 -20.25 -19.54
CA GLU A 351 -5.09 -19.64 -18.98
C GLU A 351 -6.16 -20.70 -18.69
N GLY A 352 -6.34 -21.67 -19.61
CA GLY A 352 -7.23 -22.81 -19.42
C GLY A 352 -6.86 -23.64 -18.19
N ASP A 353 -5.59 -24.02 -18.06
CA ASP A 353 -5.09 -24.81 -16.94
C ASP A 353 -5.27 -24.11 -15.59
N LEU A 354 -4.95 -22.82 -15.51
CA LEU A 354 -5.16 -22.02 -14.30
C LEU A 354 -6.65 -21.95 -13.93
N ASN A 355 -7.54 -21.82 -14.91
CA ASN A 355 -8.99 -21.77 -14.69
C ASN A 355 -9.61 -23.12 -14.29
N LEU A 356 -8.90 -24.24 -14.44
CA LEU A 356 -9.34 -25.55 -13.95
C LEU A 356 -9.11 -25.74 -12.44
N VAL A 357 -8.35 -24.87 -11.80
CA VAL A 357 -8.09 -24.94 -10.36
C VAL A 357 -9.31 -24.44 -9.58
N ASP A 358 -9.88 -25.33 -8.76
CA ASP A 358 -11.02 -25.03 -7.90
C ASP A 358 -10.60 -24.18 -6.69
N ASN A 359 -11.14 -22.96 -6.65
CA ASN A 359 -10.95 -21.99 -5.56
C ASN A 359 -12.26 -21.68 -4.81
N GLU A 360 -13.33 -22.45 -5.01
CA GLU A 360 -14.61 -22.21 -4.31
C GLU A 360 -14.46 -22.31 -2.78
N TRP A 361 -13.51 -23.13 -2.32
CA TRP A 361 -13.18 -23.31 -0.91
C TRP A 361 -12.76 -22.02 -0.20
N LEU A 362 -12.27 -21.01 -0.93
CA LEU A 362 -11.86 -19.72 -0.36
C LEU A 362 -13.00 -18.98 0.34
N ASN A 363 -14.24 -19.22 -0.09
CA ASN A 363 -15.42 -18.54 0.42
C ASN A 363 -16.22 -19.37 1.43
N VAL A 364 -15.74 -20.57 1.78
CA VAL A 364 -16.46 -21.45 2.72
C VAL A 364 -16.18 -21.00 4.15
N GLU A 365 -17.19 -20.44 4.80
CA GLU A 365 -17.16 -20.19 6.25
C GLU A 365 -17.14 -21.54 6.98
N VAL A 366 -15.97 -21.92 7.52
CA VAL A 366 -15.89 -23.08 8.40
C VAL A 366 -16.57 -22.71 9.70
N SER A 367 -17.82 -23.14 9.87
CA SER A 367 -18.51 -23.06 11.15
C SER A 367 -17.68 -23.82 12.17
N HIS A 368 -17.28 -23.16 13.27
CA HIS A 368 -16.55 -23.77 14.38
C HIS A 368 -17.43 -24.78 15.14
N HIS A 369 -17.84 -25.85 14.48
CA HIS A 369 -18.16 -27.11 15.09
C HIS A 369 -17.14 -28.12 14.56
N LEU A 370 -16.23 -28.51 15.45
CA LEU A 370 -15.22 -29.55 15.23
C LEU A 370 -15.85 -30.75 14.54
N ASP A 371 -15.58 -30.92 13.25
CA ASP A 371 -15.56 -32.23 12.63
C ASP A 371 -14.26 -32.35 11.83
N VAL A 372 -13.32 -33.12 12.38
CA VAL A 372 -11.95 -33.31 11.85
C VAL A 372 -11.94 -34.21 10.60
N SER A 373 -13.13 -34.53 10.07
CA SER A 373 -13.37 -35.43 8.94
C SER A 373 -12.93 -34.89 7.56
N PRO A 374 -13.04 -33.58 7.22
CA PRO A 374 -12.65 -33.06 5.90
C PRO A 374 -11.12 -32.96 5.71
N ILE A 375 -10.38 -32.59 6.76
CA ILE A 375 -8.90 -32.47 6.72
C ILE A 375 -8.25 -33.84 6.43
N LEU A 376 -8.82 -34.91 6.98
CA LEU A 376 -8.39 -36.29 6.68
C LEU A 376 -8.76 -36.74 5.26
N LYS A 377 -9.87 -36.25 4.69
CA LYS A 377 -10.25 -36.51 3.29
C LYS A 377 -9.33 -35.79 2.30
N VAL A 378 -8.99 -34.52 2.55
CA VAL A 378 -8.05 -33.76 1.70
C VAL A 378 -6.64 -34.35 1.76
N ARG A 379 -6.18 -34.76 2.94
CA ARG A 379 -4.89 -35.45 3.09
C ARG A 379 -4.86 -36.77 2.30
N ASN A 380 -5.93 -37.57 2.33
CA ASN A 380 -6.00 -38.82 1.56
C ASN A 380 -6.10 -38.60 0.04
N ILE A 381 -6.72 -37.51 -0.42
CA ILE A 381 -6.76 -37.13 -1.84
C ILE A 381 -5.36 -36.71 -2.32
N MET A 382 -4.63 -35.91 -1.53
CA MET A 382 -3.24 -35.50 -1.82
C MET A 382 -2.26 -36.68 -1.83
N TYR A 383 -2.41 -37.66 -0.93
CA TYR A 383 -1.65 -38.92 -0.96
C TYR A 383 -1.96 -39.79 -2.19
N SER A 384 -3.18 -39.70 -2.73
CA SER A 384 -3.54 -40.43 -3.96
C SER A 384 -2.95 -39.79 -5.24
N TYR A 385 -2.77 -38.47 -5.25
CA TYR A 385 -2.19 -37.73 -6.38
C TYR A 385 -0.67 -37.88 -6.47
N THR A 386 0.03 -37.84 -5.34
CA THR A 386 1.48 -38.10 -5.26
C THR A 386 1.84 -39.52 -5.71
N HIS A 387 1.01 -40.52 -5.38
CA HIS A 387 1.22 -41.90 -5.86
C HIS A 387 0.91 -42.12 -7.35
N LYS A 388 -0.01 -41.34 -7.94
CA LYS A 388 -0.33 -41.41 -9.38
C LYS A 388 0.74 -40.75 -10.24
N LEU A 389 1.36 -39.66 -9.76
CA LEU A 389 2.47 -38.99 -10.46
C LEU A 389 3.77 -39.80 -10.42
N SER A 390 4.03 -40.57 -9.36
CA SER A 390 5.19 -41.48 -9.29
C SER A 390 5.09 -42.70 -10.23
N ARG A 391 3.90 -43.06 -10.73
CA ARG A 391 3.71 -44.20 -11.66
C ARG A 391 3.80 -43.82 -13.15
N LYS A 392 3.99 -42.54 -13.48
CA LYS A 392 4.17 -42.05 -14.86
C LYS A 392 5.62 -41.71 -15.21
N GLN A 393 6.61 -42.35 -14.57
CA GLN A 393 7.95 -42.46 -15.16
C GLN A 393 8.00 -43.69 -16.08
N PRO A 394 7.97 -43.53 -17.42
CA PRO A 394 8.34 -44.62 -18.30
C PRO A 394 9.83 -44.91 -18.16
N CYS A 395 10.14 -46.18 -17.91
CA CYS A 395 11.49 -46.73 -18.01
C CYS A 395 12.07 -46.42 -19.40
N THR A 396 13.09 -45.57 -19.47
CA THR A 396 14.03 -45.55 -20.59
C THR A 396 15.25 -46.41 -20.24
N ARG A 397 15.13 -47.69 -20.58
CA ARG A 397 16.19 -48.66 -20.90
C ARG A 397 15.75 -49.24 -22.25
N ARG A 398 16.50 -49.28 -23.35
CA ARG A 398 17.95 -49.32 -23.61
C ARG A 398 18.23 -48.85 -25.05
N GLY A 399 19.45 -48.38 -25.27
CA GLY A 399 20.31 -48.72 -26.41
C GLY A 399 21.69 -48.96 -25.83
#